data_AF-A0A3Q2CYM2-F1
#
_entry.id   AF-A0A3Q2CYM2-F1
#
_cell.length_a   1.000
_cell.length_b   1.000
_cell.length_c   1.000
_cell.angle_alpha   90.00
_cell.angle_beta   90.00
_cell.angle_gamma   90.00
#
_symmetry.space_group_name_H-M   'P 1'
#
loop_
_entity.id
_entity.type
_entity.pdbx_description
1 polymer ?
#
loop_
_entity_poly.entity_id
_entity_poly.type
_entity_poly.pdbx_seq_one_letter_code
_entity_poly.pdbx_strand_id
1 'polypeptide(L)'
;MGTEKTTTPHTETVTATTGAKTQTIITQKLTTIPYTSTLKTETSGITETYTTIITEKQTTPGSPIPTTVVKTTERPTTTLCSCKYMNQTFSPGSIMYNETDGGGWCFTAYCSLECNVDKHARQCHTTTPPSPLVTTTGSSTTPTTRDCSFLTPPRENGESWSPDKCTSSTCKEGKVITEHTPCKTPSKPVCENGNPPVKIYDEDGCCFQYECKCVCSGWGDPHYNTFDGQYYSFQENCTYVLVKEIKPKYNLTILIDNENCDPSGTVTCPKALIVYYKNYKVTLTQIRHPKTVNKLLINDEEVTPTYSNEDFIITSSRIELLMKIPKIEAVITFRGLLFSVDLPFSLFHDNTEGQCGYCDNNKTNDCRLPNGAIHPFCSKMAYDWLTVDKNKPYCQNQTKPSPPTPTQGPTKLPCNTTICEIIKHEMFKDCHKKIPADSFYEACKFDNCHMPNSSIGCTSLEAYALMCAEASVCIDWRNLAKGQCDYKCPENKVYKPCGPTIVESCNAGYNNKLKQQCRGEEATCSGIMEGCFCPEGTILFGPGSETCVSSCCTGPAGEPKQIGDTWRSNCKQCSCDKDTLSVVCEPLVCPTPEPITCTENGEVLVNRTVNCCQELTCGECMCAKSLYQQES
;
A
#
# COMPACT_ATOMS: atom_id res chain seq x y z
N MET A 1 17.15 78.30 -6.86
CA MET A 1 18.18 78.17 -7.92
C MET A 1 18.58 76.71 -7.97
N GLY A 2 18.29 75.87 -8.96
CA GLY A 2 17.51 76.02 -10.18
C GLY A 2 16.87 74.67 -10.51
N THR A 3 15.63 74.73 -10.96
CA THR A 3 14.78 73.67 -11.53
C THR A 3 15.19 73.30 -12.95
N GLU A 4 14.78 72.11 -13.41
CA GLU A 4 14.38 71.69 -14.79
C GLU A 4 14.88 70.26 -15.09
N LYS A 5 14.19 69.36 -15.82
CA LYS A 5 12.86 69.36 -16.46
C LYS A 5 12.48 67.91 -16.82
N THR A 6 11.18 67.64 -16.76
CA THR A 6 10.46 66.49 -17.30
C THR A 6 10.53 66.44 -18.83
N THR A 7 10.62 65.26 -19.46
CA THR A 7 10.12 65.04 -20.83
C THR A 7 9.91 63.57 -21.19
N THR A 8 8.66 63.22 -21.52
CA THR A 8 8.20 62.20 -22.47
C THR A 8 6.98 62.82 -23.17
N PRO A 9 6.46 62.37 -24.33
CA PRO A 9 6.98 61.45 -25.35
C PRO A 9 6.92 62.05 -26.78
N HIS A 10 7.54 61.41 -27.78
CA HIS A 10 7.18 61.63 -29.18
C HIS A 10 7.07 60.30 -29.94
N THR A 11 5.87 60.09 -30.46
CA THR A 11 5.49 59.05 -31.42
C THR A 11 5.94 59.48 -32.80
N GLU A 12 6.74 58.65 -33.48
CA GLU A 12 6.92 58.73 -34.94
C GLU A 12 6.44 57.43 -35.59
N THR A 13 5.38 57.60 -36.36
CA THR A 13 4.82 56.61 -37.29
C THR A 13 5.65 56.64 -38.56
N VAL A 14 6.30 55.53 -38.91
CA VAL A 14 6.86 55.32 -40.26
C VAL A 14 6.16 54.12 -40.89
N THR A 15 5.31 54.45 -41.85
CA THR A 15 4.66 53.54 -42.78
C THR A 15 5.71 53.04 -43.78
N ALA A 16 5.90 51.71 -43.88
CA ALA A 16 6.69 51.10 -44.95
C ALA A 16 5.86 50.04 -45.68
N THR A 17 5.81 50.23 -46.99
CA THR A 17 4.94 49.61 -47.99
C THR A 17 5.31 48.16 -48.29
N THR A 18 4.28 47.41 -48.69
CA THR A 18 4.24 46.03 -49.17
C THR A 18 5.39 45.59 -50.09
N GLY A 19 5.99 44.44 -49.75
CA GLY A 19 6.76 43.60 -50.66
C GLY A 19 6.32 42.15 -50.51
N ALA A 20 5.45 41.68 -51.41
CA ALA A 20 5.10 40.28 -51.53
C ALA A 20 6.32 39.48 -52.01
N LYS A 21 6.82 38.56 -51.19
CA LYS A 21 7.74 37.52 -51.63
C LYS A 21 7.04 36.17 -51.55
N THR A 22 6.66 35.68 -52.73
CA THR A 22 6.28 34.30 -53.00
C THR A 22 7.40 33.38 -52.52
N GLN A 23 7.14 32.52 -51.53
CA GLN A 23 8.02 31.39 -51.22
C GLN A 23 7.38 30.10 -51.72
N THR A 24 8.12 29.47 -52.62
CA THR A 24 7.87 28.24 -53.33
C THR A 24 7.71 27.06 -52.37
N ILE A 25 6.61 26.33 -52.49
CA ILE A 25 6.39 25.03 -51.85
C ILE A 25 7.35 24.03 -52.51
N ILE A 26 8.35 23.55 -51.76
CA ILE A 26 9.16 22.39 -52.15
C ILE A 26 8.55 21.17 -51.46
N THR A 27 7.77 20.40 -52.22
CA THR A 27 7.28 19.08 -51.82
C THR A 27 8.45 18.10 -51.90
N GLN A 28 9.09 17.77 -50.78
CA GLN A 28 10.02 16.64 -50.72
C GLN A 28 9.24 15.34 -50.62
N LYS A 29 9.24 14.59 -51.72
CA LYS A 29 8.75 13.22 -51.82
C LYS A 29 9.77 12.31 -51.13
N LEU A 30 9.43 11.77 -49.96
CA LEU A 30 10.24 10.74 -49.30
C LEU A 30 10.05 9.41 -50.03
N THR A 31 11.11 9.00 -50.73
CA THR A 31 11.24 7.71 -51.38
C THR A 31 11.55 6.64 -50.33
N THR A 32 10.69 5.64 -50.22
CA THR A 32 10.92 4.43 -49.43
C THR A 32 12.02 3.58 -50.08
N ILE A 33 13.11 3.33 -49.34
CA ILE A 33 14.12 2.32 -49.68
C ILE A 33 13.81 1.08 -48.82
N PRO A 34 13.56 -0.11 -49.42
CA PRO A 34 13.41 -1.33 -48.65
C PRO A 34 14.78 -1.85 -48.21
N TYR A 35 15.06 -1.81 -46.90
CA TYR A 35 16.20 -2.51 -46.33
C TYR A 35 15.84 -3.99 -46.15
N THR A 36 16.47 -4.85 -46.94
CA THR A 36 16.46 -6.30 -46.77
C THR A 36 17.67 -6.68 -45.91
N SER A 37 17.44 -7.07 -44.65
CA SER A 37 18.50 -7.65 -43.82
C SER A 37 18.43 -9.17 -43.92
N THR A 38 19.47 -9.76 -44.51
CA THR A 38 19.71 -11.20 -44.58
C THR A 38 20.43 -11.62 -43.30
N LEU A 39 19.81 -12.49 -42.49
CA LEU A 39 20.49 -13.19 -41.40
C LEU A 39 21.53 -14.15 -41.99
N LYS A 40 22.82 -13.93 -41.68
CA LYS A 40 23.85 -14.96 -41.74
C LYS A 40 23.99 -15.58 -40.35
N THR A 41 23.75 -16.88 -40.30
CA THR A 41 23.94 -17.74 -39.13
C THR A 41 25.42 -18.13 -39.07
N GLU A 42 26.17 -17.62 -38.10
CA GLU A 42 27.49 -18.16 -37.74
C GLU A 42 27.37 -18.98 -36.46
N THR A 43 27.43 -20.30 -36.62
CA THR A 43 27.67 -21.26 -35.55
C THR A 43 29.13 -21.19 -35.12
N SER A 44 29.38 -20.72 -33.90
CA SER A 44 30.62 -21.02 -33.16
C SER A 44 30.25 -21.73 -31.87
N GLY A 45 30.56 -23.03 -31.83
CA GLY A 45 30.53 -23.82 -30.60
C GLY A 45 31.74 -23.46 -29.74
N ILE A 46 31.50 -23.20 -28.46
CA ILE A 46 32.57 -23.09 -27.46
C ILE A 46 32.18 -23.95 -26.26
N THR A 47 33.10 -24.86 -25.96
CA THR A 47 33.09 -25.91 -24.94
C THR A 47 33.12 -25.32 -23.53
N GLU A 48 32.16 -25.68 -22.68
CA GLU A 48 32.22 -25.35 -21.25
C GLU A 48 33.19 -26.28 -20.53
N THR A 49 34.27 -25.70 -20.00
CA THR A 49 35.22 -26.39 -19.12
C THR A 49 34.86 -26.06 -17.68
N TYR A 50 34.34 -27.04 -16.93
CA TYR A 50 34.07 -26.90 -15.51
C TYR A 50 35.40 -26.92 -14.74
N THR A 51 35.72 -25.83 -14.04
CA THR A 51 36.82 -25.80 -13.06
C THR A 51 36.24 -25.83 -11.67
N THR A 52 36.38 -26.96 -10.98
CA THR A 52 35.94 -27.18 -9.60
C THR A 52 36.97 -26.57 -8.66
N ILE A 53 36.62 -25.48 -7.96
CA ILE A 53 37.42 -24.96 -6.85
C ILE A 53 36.90 -25.60 -5.56
N ILE A 54 37.70 -26.48 -4.98
CA ILE A 54 37.49 -27.05 -3.64
C ILE A 54 38.12 -26.07 -2.65
N THR A 55 37.33 -25.49 -1.75
CA THR A 55 37.82 -24.71 -0.62
C THR A 55 37.59 -25.51 0.67
N GLU A 56 38.68 -26.02 1.26
CA GLU A 56 38.69 -26.63 2.58
C GLU A 56 38.33 -25.60 3.66
N LYS A 57 37.35 -25.94 4.51
CA LYS A 57 36.98 -25.16 5.69
C LYS A 57 37.63 -25.78 6.92
N GLN A 58 38.66 -25.11 7.45
CA GLN A 58 39.28 -25.43 8.74
C GLN A 58 38.26 -25.26 9.87
N THR A 59 38.13 -26.30 10.69
CA THR A 59 37.31 -26.35 11.91
C THR A 59 38.18 -26.09 13.13
N THR A 60 37.73 -25.21 14.02
CA THR A 60 38.22 -25.09 15.40
C THR A 60 37.10 -25.49 16.38
N PRO A 61 37.38 -26.19 17.49
CA PRO A 61 36.35 -26.67 18.41
C PRO A 61 36.14 -25.71 19.59
N GLY A 62 34.90 -25.32 19.84
CA GLY A 62 34.45 -24.59 21.03
C GLY A 62 33.28 -25.31 21.72
N SER A 63 33.41 -25.53 23.02
CA SER A 63 32.57 -26.34 23.92
C SER A 63 31.10 -25.88 24.05
N PRO A 64 30.19 -26.76 24.53
CA PRO A 64 28.74 -26.55 24.49
C PRO A 64 28.21 -25.78 25.71
N ILE A 65 27.25 -24.88 25.49
CA ILE A 65 26.39 -24.29 26.52
C ILE A 65 24.96 -24.82 26.29
N PRO A 66 24.19 -25.18 27.33
CA PRO A 66 22.94 -25.92 27.18
C PRO A 66 21.83 -25.02 26.67
N THR A 67 21.21 -25.38 25.55
CA THR A 67 20.00 -24.72 25.05
C THR A 67 18.77 -25.36 25.67
N THR A 68 18.07 -24.59 26.50
CA THR A 68 16.75 -24.91 27.04
C THR A 68 15.75 -24.94 25.89
N VAL A 69 15.09 -26.08 25.66
CA VAL A 69 14.04 -26.24 24.65
C VAL A 69 12.78 -25.51 25.11
N VAL A 70 12.52 -24.33 24.54
CA VAL A 70 11.20 -23.71 24.59
C VAL A 70 10.43 -24.19 23.38
N LYS A 71 9.37 -24.99 23.61
CA LYS A 71 8.38 -25.35 22.60
C LYS A 71 7.60 -24.10 22.23
N THR A 72 7.94 -23.50 21.09
CA THR A 72 7.09 -22.51 20.44
C THR A 72 6.07 -23.24 19.60
N THR A 73 4.80 -23.12 19.96
CA THR A 73 3.67 -23.63 19.20
C THR A 73 3.53 -22.78 17.93
N GLU A 74 4.03 -23.27 16.80
CA GLU A 74 3.77 -22.67 15.49
C GLU A 74 2.28 -22.74 15.17
N ARG A 75 1.68 -21.57 14.94
CA ARG A 75 0.38 -21.44 14.31
C ARG A 75 0.59 -21.65 12.80
N PRO A 76 -0.08 -22.62 12.16
CA PRO A 76 0.23 -22.96 10.78
C PRO A 76 -0.16 -21.82 9.85
N THR A 77 0.83 -21.38 9.08
CA THR A 77 0.64 -20.65 7.82
C THR A 77 -0.21 -21.52 6.91
N THR A 78 -1.28 -20.95 6.33
CA THR A 78 -2.14 -21.62 5.35
C THR A 78 -1.35 -21.83 4.05
N THR A 79 -0.51 -22.86 4.06
CA THR A 79 0.02 -23.46 2.85
C THR A 79 -1.15 -24.08 2.12
N LEU A 80 -1.36 -23.68 0.86
CA LEU A 80 -2.33 -24.32 -0.03
C LEU A 80 -1.93 -25.80 -0.12
N CYS A 81 -2.66 -26.65 0.59
CA CYS A 81 -2.31 -28.06 0.70
C CYS A 81 -2.68 -28.79 -0.60
N SER A 82 -2.04 -29.92 -0.87
CA SER A 82 -2.35 -30.76 -2.04
C SER A 82 -2.08 -32.23 -1.75
N CYS A 83 -2.87 -33.12 -2.35
CA CYS A 83 -2.68 -34.55 -2.21
C CYS A 83 -1.79 -35.07 -3.35
N LYS A 84 -0.89 -36.02 -3.05
CA LYS A 84 -0.02 -36.64 -4.06
C LYS A 84 -0.36 -38.11 -4.26
N TYR A 85 -0.52 -38.52 -5.51
CA TYR A 85 -0.72 -39.93 -5.88
C TYR A 85 -0.14 -40.21 -7.27
N MET A 86 0.63 -41.29 -7.40
CA MET A 86 1.31 -41.71 -8.65
C MET A 86 2.03 -40.55 -9.38
N ASN A 87 2.83 -39.76 -8.65
CA ASN A 87 3.54 -38.56 -9.15
C ASN A 87 2.68 -37.38 -9.67
N GLN A 88 1.36 -37.43 -9.49
CA GLN A 88 0.47 -36.31 -9.79
C GLN A 88 0.07 -35.57 -8.50
N THR A 89 -0.14 -34.25 -8.62
CA THR A 89 -0.56 -33.37 -7.52
C THR A 89 -2.01 -32.98 -7.74
N PHE A 90 -2.86 -33.25 -6.76
CA PHE A 90 -4.30 -33.05 -6.81
C PHE A 90 -4.70 -31.90 -5.89
N SER A 91 -5.53 -30.99 -6.40
CA SER A 91 -6.08 -29.86 -5.64
C SER A 91 -7.12 -30.34 -4.61
N PRO A 92 -7.30 -29.61 -3.48
CA PRO A 92 -8.34 -29.93 -2.52
C PRO A 92 -9.72 -29.98 -3.21
N GLY A 93 -10.51 -31.02 -2.91
CA GLY A 93 -11.82 -31.30 -3.51
C GLY A 93 -11.80 -32.13 -4.81
N SER A 94 -10.62 -32.46 -5.37
CA SER A 94 -10.53 -33.20 -6.65
C SER A 94 -10.50 -34.71 -6.47
N ILE A 95 -10.99 -35.44 -7.48
CA ILE A 95 -10.91 -36.90 -7.56
C ILE A 95 -9.49 -37.34 -7.96
N MET A 96 -8.93 -38.27 -7.20
CA MET A 96 -7.56 -38.76 -7.38
C MET A 96 -7.48 -40.01 -8.25
N TYR A 97 -8.41 -40.96 -8.07
CA TYR A 97 -8.61 -42.09 -8.99
C TYR A 97 -9.99 -42.73 -8.79
N ASN A 98 -10.45 -43.46 -9.80
CA ASN A 98 -11.67 -44.25 -9.77
C ASN A 98 -11.48 -45.53 -10.58
N GLU A 99 -11.15 -46.62 -9.90
CA GLU A 99 -10.74 -47.88 -10.51
C GLU A 99 -11.68 -49.02 -10.09
N THR A 100 -11.81 -50.03 -10.95
CA THR A 100 -12.55 -51.27 -10.63
C THR A 100 -11.56 -52.42 -10.53
N ASP A 101 -11.72 -53.28 -9.52
CA ASP A 101 -10.88 -54.48 -9.38
C ASP A 101 -11.26 -55.60 -10.36
N GLY A 102 -12.28 -55.39 -11.20
CA GLY A 102 -12.82 -56.40 -12.11
C GLY A 102 -13.57 -57.53 -11.39
N GLY A 103 -13.56 -57.56 -10.06
CA GLY A 103 -14.27 -58.50 -9.18
C GLY A 103 -15.59 -57.95 -8.63
N GLY A 104 -16.02 -56.78 -9.12
CA GLY A 104 -17.27 -56.15 -8.73
C GLY A 104 -17.14 -55.13 -7.60
N TRP A 105 -15.94 -54.61 -7.32
CA TRP A 105 -15.73 -53.47 -6.43
C TRP A 105 -15.10 -52.27 -7.15
N CYS A 106 -15.66 -51.10 -6.90
CA CYS A 106 -15.30 -49.81 -7.44
C CYS A 106 -14.64 -49.00 -6.30
N PHE A 107 -13.37 -48.66 -6.49
CA PHE A 107 -12.55 -47.92 -5.54
C PHE A 107 -12.36 -46.49 -6.04
N THR A 108 -12.77 -45.51 -5.24
CA THR A 108 -12.64 -44.10 -5.57
C THR A 108 -11.86 -43.39 -4.47
N ALA A 109 -10.93 -42.51 -4.83
CA ALA A 109 -10.23 -41.66 -3.87
C ALA A 109 -10.39 -40.18 -4.21
N TYR A 110 -10.53 -39.34 -3.18
CA TYR A 110 -10.62 -37.89 -3.27
C TYR A 110 -9.53 -37.22 -2.45
N CYS A 111 -9.07 -36.06 -2.91
CA CYS A 111 -8.30 -35.15 -2.07
C CYS A 111 -9.28 -34.28 -1.29
N SER A 112 -9.35 -34.42 0.03
CA SER A 112 -10.26 -33.63 0.87
C SER A 112 -9.88 -32.15 0.88
N LEU A 113 -10.77 -31.28 1.38
CA LEU A 113 -10.48 -29.84 1.51
C LEU A 113 -9.37 -29.56 2.54
N GLU A 114 -9.15 -30.49 3.47
CA GLU A 114 -8.06 -30.54 4.44
C GLU A 114 -6.83 -31.31 3.91
N CYS A 115 -6.86 -31.71 2.63
CA CYS A 115 -5.81 -32.46 1.94
C CYS A 115 -5.49 -33.84 2.52
N ASN A 116 -6.51 -34.50 3.04
CA ASN A 116 -6.47 -35.92 3.33
C ASN A 116 -6.89 -36.72 2.09
N VAL A 117 -6.41 -37.95 1.97
CA VAL A 117 -6.82 -38.85 0.89
C VAL A 117 -7.96 -39.72 1.38
N ASP A 118 -9.18 -39.35 1.01
CA ASP A 118 -10.40 -40.06 1.37
C ASP A 118 -10.67 -41.17 0.36
N LYS A 119 -10.61 -42.43 0.82
CA LYS A 119 -10.79 -43.62 -0.03
C LYS A 119 -12.13 -44.29 0.26
N HIS A 120 -12.87 -44.59 -0.80
CA HIS A 120 -14.15 -45.26 -0.74
C HIS A 120 -14.14 -46.51 -1.62
N ALA A 121 -14.70 -47.61 -1.12
CA ALA A 121 -14.91 -48.83 -1.87
C ALA A 121 -16.41 -49.16 -1.87
N ARG A 122 -17.00 -49.38 -3.05
CA ARG A 122 -18.41 -49.77 -3.23
C ARG A 122 -18.52 -50.91 -4.22
N GLN A 123 -19.54 -51.76 -4.13
CA GLN A 123 -19.75 -52.79 -5.15
C GLN A 123 -20.22 -52.18 -6.49
N CYS A 124 -19.59 -52.55 -7.59
CA CYS A 124 -19.99 -52.19 -8.95
C CYS A 124 -21.18 -53.08 -9.38
N HIS A 125 -22.34 -52.49 -9.67
CA HIS A 125 -23.51 -53.27 -10.08
C HIS A 125 -23.36 -53.82 -11.51
N THR A 126 -23.21 -55.14 -11.64
CA THR A 126 -23.49 -55.89 -12.90
C THR A 126 -24.43 -57.05 -12.59
N THR A 127 -25.62 -57.04 -13.20
CA THR A 127 -26.58 -58.15 -13.13
C THR A 127 -26.50 -58.98 -14.41
N THR A 128 -25.89 -60.17 -14.32
CA THR A 128 -25.97 -61.21 -15.35
C THR A 128 -27.37 -61.84 -15.31
N PRO A 129 -28.04 -62.10 -16.45
CA PRO A 129 -29.44 -62.56 -16.46
C PRO A 129 -29.55 -64.08 -16.24
N PRO A 130 -30.54 -64.57 -15.47
CA PRO A 130 -30.97 -65.96 -15.53
C PRO A 130 -32.05 -66.17 -16.62
N SER A 131 -31.94 -67.30 -17.32
CA SER A 131 -32.96 -67.83 -18.24
C SER A 131 -34.18 -68.41 -17.49
N PRO A 132 -35.32 -68.65 -18.17
CA PRO A 132 -36.63 -68.35 -17.63
C PRO A 132 -37.33 -69.56 -16.99
N LEU A 133 -38.20 -69.30 -16.02
CA LEU A 133 -39.34 -70.17 -15.75
C LEU A 133 -40.58 -69.36 -15.38
N VAL A 134 -41.50 -69.39 -16.34
CA VAL A 134 -42.95 -69.16 -16.32
C VAL A 134 -43.58 -69.09 -14.92
N THR A 135 -44.36 -68.04 -14.63
CA THR A 135 -45.84 -68.12 -14.57
C THR A 135 -46.43 -66.71 -14.49
N THR A 136 -47.42 -66.53 -15.37
CA THR A 136 -48.33 -65.40 -15.55
C THR A 136 -48.99 -64.89 -14.29
N THR A 137 -49.01 -63.56 -14.11
CA THR A 137 -50.25 -62.77 -13.94
C THR A 137 -49.93 -61.30 -14.19
N GLY A 138 -50.77 -60.66 -15.01
CA GLY A 138 -50.52 -59.33 -15.54
C GLY A 138 -50.47 -58.23 -14.47
N SER A 139 -49.63 -57.23 -14.73
CA SER A 139 -49.85 -55.89 -14.22
C SER A 139 -49.19 -54.88 -15.15
N SER A 140 -49.91 -53.79 -15.36
CA SER A 140 -49.57 -52.59 -16.13
C SER A 140 -48.09 -52.19 -15.99
N THR A 141 -47.33 -52.22 -17.09
CA THR A 141 -45.99 -51.63 -17.14
C THR A 141 -46.13 -50.11 -17.27
N THR A 142 -46.29 -49.42 -16.14
CA THR A 142 -45.78 -48.06 -16.00
C THR A 142 -44.26 -48.15 -15.76
N PRO A 143 -43.43 -47.36 -16.45
CA PRO A 143 -42.00 -47.35 -16.16
C PRO A 143 -41.81 -46.79 -14.73
N THR A 144 -41.34 -47.63 -13.81
CA THR A 144 -40.95 -47.18 -12.46
C THR A 144 -39.66 -46.38 -12.58
N THR A 145 -39.80 -45.06 -12.71
CA THR A 145 -38.71 -44.11 -12.57
C THR A 145 -38.17 -44.17 -11.14
N ARG A 146 -36.83 -44.23 -10.98
CA ARG A 146 -36.21 -44.31 -9.64
C ARG A 146 -35.87 -42.93 -9.09
N ASP A 147 -36.31 -42.66 -7.87
CA ASP A 147 -36.00 -41.42 -7.13
C ASP A 147 -34.63 -41.48 -6.45
N CYS A 148 -34.06 -40.33 -6.11
CA CYS A 148 -32.80 -40.19 -5.38
C CYS A 148 -33.08 -40.11 -3.87
N SER A 149 -33.57 -41.22 -3.31
CA SER A 149 -34.04 -41.32 -1.91
C SER A 149 -32.94 -41.21 -0.85
N PHE A 150 -31.67 -41.34 -1.26
CA PHE A 150 -30.50 -41.24 -0.39
C PHE A 150 -30.08 -39.78 -0.10
N LEU A 151 -30.65 -38.80 -0.79
CA LEU A 151 -30.42 -37.38 -0.52
C LEU A 151 -31.28 -36.90 0.65
N THR A 152 -30.85 -35.83 1.32
CA THR A 152 -31.62 -35.18 2.40
C THR A 152 -31.80 -33.69 2.07
N PRO A 153 -33.03 -33.22 1.76
CA PRO A 153 -34.25 -34.01 1.57
C PRO A 153 -34.13 -34.97 0.35
N PRO A 154 -34.89 -36.08 0.32
CA PRO A 154 -35.00 -36.92 -0.87
C PRO A 154 -35.40 -36.11 -2.11
N ARG A 155 -34.97 -36.55 -3.30
CA ARG A 155 -35.29 -35.90 -4.58
C ARG A 155 -36.02 -36.85 -5.51
N GLU A 156 -37.11 -36.40 -6.13
CA GLU A 156 -37.88 -37.18 -7.10
C GLU A 156 -37.12 -37.31 -8.43
N ASN A 157 -37.39 -38.36 -9.20
CA ASN A 157 -36.83 -38.49 -10.54
C ASN A 157 -37.24 -37.31 -11.44
N GLY A 158 -36.26 -36.67 -12.07
CA GLY A 158 -36.43 -35.45 -12.85
C GLY A 158 -36.29 -34.16 -12.05
N GLU A 159 -36.25 -34.24 -10.72
CA GLU A 159 -36.09 -33.06 -9.87
C GLU A 159 -34.68 -32.49 -10.02
N SER A 160 -34.62 -31.18 -10.28
CA SER A 160 -33.38 -30.41 -10.42
C SER A 160 -33.23 -29.43 -9.26
N TRP A 161 -32.01 -29.28 -8.76
CA TRP A 161 -31.66 -28.31 -7.72
C TRP A 161 -30.26 -27.75 -7.97
N SER A 162 -29.96 -26.61 -7.37
CA SER A 162 -28.66 -25.97 -7.47
C SER A 162 -27.94 -26.06 -6.12
N PRO A 163 -26.89 -26.90 -5.98
CA PRO A 163 -26.09 -26.96 -4.75
C PRO A 163 -25.37 -25.65 -4.46
N ASP A 164 -24.99 -24.93 -5.52
CA ASP A 164 -24.36 -23.62 -5.50
C ASP A 164 -24.78 -22.84 -6.76
N LYS A 165 -24.30 -21.60 -6.90
CA LYS A 165 -24.65 -20.72 -8.03
C LYS A 165 -24.13 -21.22 -9.39
N CYS A 166 -23.13 -22.09 -9.40
CA CYS A 166 -22.37 -22.48 -10.58
C CYS A 166 -22.61 -23.94 -10.99
N THR A 167 -23.52 -24.60 -10.28
CA THR A 167 -23.75 -26.04 -10.39
C THR A 167 -25.24 -26.31 -10.39
N SER A 168 -25.71 -27.04 -11.38
CA SER A 168 -27.04 -27.63 -11.42
C SER A 168 -26.92 -29.13 -11.22
N SER A 169 -27.80 -29.71 -10.41
CA SER A 169 -27.85 -31.14 -10.15
C SER A 169 -29.25 -31.65 -10.41
N THR A 170 -29.39 -32.77 -11.10
CA THR A 170 -30.67 -33.39 -11.46
C THR A 170 -30.69 -34.84 -11.03
N CYS A 171 -31.77 -35.29 -10.39
CA CYS A 171 -31.99 -36.71 -10.15
C CYS A 171 -32.49 -37.37 -11.43
N LYS A 172 -31.77 -38.38 -11.95
CA LYS A 172 -32.18 -39.16 -13.11
C LYS A 172 -31.95 -40.64 -12.85
N GLU A 173 -33.04 -41.40 -12.76
CA GLU A 173 -33.08 -42.84 -12.51
C GLU A 173 -32.27 -43.25 -11.27
N GLY A 174 -32.45 -42.53 -10.17
CA GLY A 174 -31.81 -42.79 -8.87
C GLY A 174 -30.34 -42.38 -8.82
N LYS A 175 -29.86 -41.58 -9.78
CA LYS A 175 -28.50 -41.01 -9.81
C LYS A 175 -28.57 -39.49 -9.87
N VAL A 176 -27.64 -38.83 -9.18
CA VAL A 176 -27.44 -37.38 -9.33
C VAL A 176 -26.55 -37.14 -10.55
N ILE A 177 -27.06 -36.38 -11.51
CA ILE A 177 -26.29 -35.82 -12.63
C ILE A 177 -25.98 -34.37 -12.28
N THR A 178 -24.70 -34.04 -12.21
CA THR A 178 -24.24 -32.69 -11.90
C THR A 178 -23.65 -32.05 -13.14
N GLU A 179 -24.13 -30.85 -13.48
CA GLU A 179 -23.66 -30.03 -14.58
C GLU A 179 -23.14 -28.71 -14.01
N HIS A 180 -21.92 -28.33 -14.40
CA HIS A 180 -21.34 -27.05 -14.02
C HIS A 180 -21.60 -26.00 -15.11
N THR A 181 -21.68 -24.73 -14.70
CA THR A 181 -21.76 -23.60 -15.63
C THR A 181 -20.59 -23.69 -16.63
N PRO A 182 -20.87 -23.77 -17.93
CA PRO A 182 -19.82 -23.93 -18.93
C PRO A 182 -19.00 -22.65 -19.08
N CYS A 183 -17.76 -22.67 -18.59
CA CYS A 183 -16.83 -21.55 -18.71
C CYS A 183 -15.91 -21.72 -19.93
N LYS A 184 -15.68 -20.62 -20.65
CA LYS A 184 -14.59 -20.55 -21.63
C LYS A 184 -13.25 -20.60 -20.90
N THR A 185 -12.30 -21.40 -21.37
CA THR A 185 -10.94 -21.42 -20.82
C THR A 185 -10.31 -20.02 -20.96
N PRO A 186 -9.98 -19.34 -19.85
CA PRO A 186 -9.47 -17.98 -19.92
C PRO A 186 -8.01 -17.97 -20.36
N SER A 187 -7.71 -17.19 -21.39
CA SER A 187 -6.33 -16.91 -21.82
C SER A 187 -5.67 -15.94 -20.84
N LYS A 188 -4.47 -16.24 -20.36
CA LYS A 188 -3.70 -15.34 -19.50
C LYS A 188 -2.84 -14.40 -20.37
N PRO A 189 -3.17 -13.09 -20.45
CA PRO A 189 -2.39 -12.15 -21.26
C PRO A 189 -1.03 -11.85 -20.61
N VAL A 190 -0.11 -11.34 -21.41
CA VAL A 190 1.12 -10.70 -20.93
C VAL A 190 0.85 -9.19 -20.91
N CYS A 191 1.02 -8.57 -19.75
CA CYS A 191 0.81 -7.15 -19.59
C CYS A 191 2.10 -6.39 -19.90
N GLU A 192 2.03 -5.39 -20.78
CA GLU A 192 3.17 -4.57 -21.20
C GLU A 192 3.80 -3.84 -20.02
N ASN A 193 2.99 -3.42 -19.04
CA ASN A 193 3.48 -2.80 -17.81
C ASN A 193 4.21 -3.77 -16.88
N GLY A 194 4.25 -5.07 -17.20
CA GLY A 194 4.91 -6.12 -16.42
C GLY A 194 4.13 -6.60 -15.18
N ASN A 195 2.99 -5.98 -14.86
CA ASN A 195 2.16 -6.43 -13.74
C ASN A 195 1.54 -7.81 -14.03
N PRO A 196 1.37 -8.66 -13.00
CA PRO A 196 0.65 -9.91 -13.18
C PRO A 196 -0.84 -9.62 -13.50
N PRO A 197 -1.44 -10.28 -14.50
CA PRO A 197 -2.85 -10.10 -14.80
C PRO A 197 -3.72 -10.61 -13.66
N VAL A 198 -4.85 -9.94 -13.43
CA VAL A 198 -5.82 -10.27 -12.38
C VAL A 198 -6.99 -11.08 -12.92
N LYS A 199 -7.63 -11.86 -12.06
CA LYS A 199 -8.86 -12.59 -12.40
C LYS A 199 -10.07 -11.69 -12.16
N ILE A 200 -10.88 -11.49 -13.18
CA ILE A 200 -12.16 -10.81 -13.12
C ILE A 200 -13.25 -11.86 -13.27
N TYR A 201 -14.09 -12.02 -12.25
CA TYR A 201 -15.20 -12.96 -12.26
C TYR A 201 -16.43 -12.32 -12.91
N ASP A 202 -17.29 -13.15 -13.51
CA ASP A 202 -18.62 -12.72 -13.95
C ASP A 202 -19.53 -12.35 -12.76
N GLU A 203 -20.70 -11.76 -13.06
CA GLU A 203 -21.66 -11.33 -12.03
C GLU A 203 -22.14 -12.47 -11.13
N ASP A 204 -22.19 -13.69 -11.67
CA ASP A 204 -22.60 -14.90 -10.95
C ASP A 204 -21.46 -15.51 -10.09
N GLY A 205 -20.21 -15.11 -10.35
CA GLY A 205 -19.00 -15.58 -9.68
C GLY A 205 -18.49 -16.95 -10.15
N CYS A 206 -18.99 -17.44 -11.28
CA CYS A 206 -18.78 -18.80 -11.75
C CYS A 206 -17.63 -18.93 -12.73
N CYS A 207 -17.54 -18.01 -13.69
CA CYS A 207 -16.46 -17.96 -14.64
C CYS A 207 -15.58 -16.74 -14.38
N PHE A 208 -14.34 -16.79 -14.87
CA PHE A 208 -13.43 -15.65 -14.80
C PHE A 208 -12.64 -15.49 -16.09
N GLN A 209 -12.20 -14.27 -16.35
CA GLN A 209 -11.22 -13.92 -17.36
C GLN A 209 -10.00 -13.26 -16.73
N TYR A 210 -8.88 -13.25 -17.45
CA TYR A 210 -7.70 -12.51 -17.03
C TYR A 210 -7.66 -11.16 -17.70
N GLU A 211 -7.43 -10.12 -16.92
CA GLU A 211 -7.26 -8.76 -17.40
C GLU A 211 -5.96 -8.16 -16.88
N CYS A 212 -5.34 -7.31 -17.69
CA CYS A 212 -4.25 -6.46 -17.23
C CYS A 212 -4.81 -5.33 -16.36
N LYS A 213 -3.95 -4.71 -15.56
CA LYS A 213 -4.32 -3.53 -14.78
C LYS A 213 -3.75 -2.28 -15.45
N CYS A 214 -4.48 -1.17 -15.38
CA CYS A 214 -3.97 0.14 -15.76
C CYS A 214 -3.54 0.88 -14.50
N VAL A 215 -2.25 0.75 -14.14
CA VAL A 215 -1.65 1.41 -12.97
C VAL A 215 -0.65 2.45 -13.43
N CYS A 216 -0.97 3.71 -13.21
CA CYS A 216 -0.06 4.84 -13.38
C CYS A 216 0.54 5.24 -12.04
N SER A 217 1.80 5.65 -12.02
CA SER A 217 2.47 6.08 -10.80
C SER A 217 3.56 7.11 -11.07
N GLY A 218 3.90 7.91 -10.06
CA GLY A 218 5.09 8.74 -10.10
C GLY A 218 5.75 8.86 -8.72
N TRP A 219 7.07 9.01 -8.71
CA TRP A 219 7.88 9.12 -7.50
C TRP A 219 9.00 10.15 -7.64
N GLY A 220 9.32 10.85 -6.56
CA GLY A 220 10.36 11.89 -6.51
C GLY A 220 10.00 13.19 -7.22
N ASP A 221 9.36 13.10 -8.39
CA ASP A 221 9.31 14.11 -9.47
C ASP A 221 10.74 14.48 -9.91
N PRO A 222 11.26 13.67 -10.84
CA PRO A 222 10.64 13.73 -12.15
C PRO A 222 10.01 12.46 -12.69
N HIS A 223 9.93 11.36 -11.94
CA HIS A 223 9.66 10.04 -12.54
C HIS A 223 8.18 9.73 -12.66
N TYR A 224 7.77 9.32 -13.86
CA TYR A 224 6.42 8.87 -14.19
C TYR A 224 6.48 7.49 -14.86
N ASN A 225 5.46 6.69 -14.60
CA ASN A 225 5.20 5.42 -15.26
C ASN A 225 3.72 5.42 -15.69
N THR A 226 3.49 5.33 -16.99
CA THR A 226 2.13 5.30 -17.58
C THR A 226 1.39 4.02 -17.24
N PHE A 227 0.10 3.95 -17.59
CA PHE A 227 -0.74 2.76 -17.39
C PHE A 227 -0.15 1.49 -18.01
N ASP A 228 0.49 1.62 -19.18
CA ASP A 228 1.09 0.51 -19.90
C ASP A 228 2.60 0.35 -19.64
N GLY A 229 3.15 1.17 -18.74
CA GLY A 229 4.51 1.03 -18.22
C GLY A 229 5.60 1.71 -19.05
N GLN A 230 5.24 2.75 -19.81
CA GLN A 230 6.21 3.67 -20.39
C GLN A 230 6.77 4.59 -19.30
N TYR A 231 8.04 4.38 -18.98
CA TYR A 231 8.79 5.24 -18.05
C TYR A 231 9.28 6.52 -18.75
N TYR A 232 9.17 7.66 -18.07
CA TYR A 232 9.79 8.91 -18.49
C TYR A 232 10.03 9.86 -17.31
N SER A 233 10.87 10.87 -17.53
CA SER A 233 11.13 11.95 -16.57
C SER A 233 10.56 13.29 -17.05
N PHE A 234 9.91 14.06 -16.18
CA PHE A 234 9.36 15.39 -16.45
C PHE A 234 9.46 16.30 -15.22
N GLN A 235 9.90 17.56 -15.38
CA GLN A 235 10.05 18.53 -14.28
C GLN A 235 9.54 19.89 -14.70
N GLU A 236 8.39 20.28 -14.18
CA GLU A 236 7.85 21.62 -14.40
C GLU A 236 6.94 22.03 -13.24
N ASN A 237 7.08 23.28 -12.78
CA ASN A 237 6.37 23.86 -11.63
C ASN A 237 4.97 24.37 -12.02
N CYS A 238 4.17 23.50 -12.63
CA CYS A 238 2.83 23.85 -13.10
C CYS A 238 1.84 22.72 -12.83
N THR A 239 0.59 22.96 -13.16
CA THR A 239 -0.50 21.99 -13.00
C THR A 239 -0.78 21.35 -14.35
N TYR A 240 -0.82 20.03 -14.39
CA TYR A 240 -0.94 19.24 -15.61
C TYR A 240 -2.07 18.23 -15.51
N VAL A 241 -2.67 17.88 -16.66
CA VAL A 241 -3.61 16.77 -16.75
C VAL A 241 -2.84 15.46 -16.61
N LEU A 242 -3.03 14.77 -15.48
CA LEU A 242 -2.44 13.47 -15.22
C LEU A 242 -3.25 12.37 -15.91
N VAL A 243 -4.57 12.39 -15.71
CA VAL A 243 -5.53 11.47 -16.34
C VAL A 243 -6.78 12.24 -16.73
N LYS A 244 -7.33 11.97 -17.91
CA LYS A 244 -8.63 12.46 -18.35
C LYS A 244 -9.28 11.42 -19.26
N GLU A 245 -10.59 11.30 -19.19
CA GLU A 245 -11.31 10.45 -20.15
C GLU A 245 -11.35 11.07 -21.55
N ILE A 246 -11.07 10.28 -22.58
CA ILE A 246 -11.24 10.71 -23.98
C ILE A 246 -12.71 10.93 -24.29
N LYS A 247 -13.54 9.95 -23.90
CA LYS A 247 -15.00 10.03 -23.92
C LYS A 247 -15.46 10.07 -22.45
N PRO A 248 -16.06 11.18 -21.97
CA PRO A 248 -16.38 11.38 -20.56
C PRO A 248 -17.57 10.49 -20.14
N LYS A 249 -17.29 9.21 -19.90
CA LYS A 249 -18.27 8.19 -19.51
C LYS A 249 -18.60 8.30 -18.02
N TYR A 250 -17.58 8.57 -17.21
CA TYR A 250 -17.69 8.69 -15.76
C TYR A 250 -17.46 10.11 -15.24
N ASN A 251 -17.02 11.02 -16.11
CA ASN A 251 -16.58 12.38 -15.79
C ASN A 251 -15.41 12.38 -14.79
N LEU A 252 -14.41 11.52 -15.03
CA LEU A 252 -13.19 11.47 -14.24
C LEU A 252 -12.09 12.32 -14.89
N THR A 253 -11.47 13.19 -14.11
CA THR A 253 -10.23 13.90 -14.49
C THR A 253 -9.35 14.04 -13.26
N ILE A 254 -8.06 13.76 -13.39
CA ILE A 254 -7.08 13.86 -12.32
C ILE A 254 -5.98 14.80 -12.82
N LEU A 255 -5.71 15.85 -12.05
CA LEU A 255 -4.60 16.75 -12.28
C LEU A 255 -3.50 16.48 -11.28
N ILE A 256 -2.27 16.72 -11.69
CA ILE A 256 -1.10 16.79 -10.82
C ILE A 256 -0.66 18.25 -10.70
N ASP A 257 -0.56 18.74 -9.47
CA ASP A 257 -0.08 20.08 -9.15
C ASP A 257 1.35 19.98 -8.63
N ASN A 258 2.33 20.50 -9.36
CA ASN A 258 3.76 20.41 -9.01
C ASN A 258 4.32 21.73 -8.51
N GLU A 259 5.09 21.74 -7.43
CA GLU A 259 5.73 22.95 -6.89
C GLU A 259 7.25 22.84 -6.84
N ASN A 260 7.95 23.99 -6.87
CA ASN A 260 9.37 24.01 -6.54
C ASN A 260 9.56 23.63 -5.07
N CYS A 261 10.26 22.53 -4.81
CA CYS A 261 10.46 21.99 -3.46
C CYS A 261 11.88 22.17 -2.94
N ASP A 262 12.76 22.77 -3.74
CA ASP A 262 14.11 23.10 -3.32
C ASP A 262 14.37 24.63 -3.42
N PRO A 263 15.26 25.18 -2.58
CA PRO A 263 15.54 26.62 -2.58
C PRO A 263 16.14 27.17 -3.89
N SER A 264 16.77 26.33 -4.72
CA SER A 264 17.30 26.78 -6.01
C SER A 264 16.21 26.94 -7.08
N GLY A 265 15.03 26.36 -6.84
CA GLY A 265 13.90 26.38 -7.78
C GLY A 265 14.14 25.55 -9.03
N THR A 266 15.08 24.59 -8.98
CA THR A 266 15.44 23.71 -10.10
C THR A 266 14.81 22.33 -9.99
N VAL A 267 14.31 21.97 -8.80
CA VAL A 267 13.67 20.69 -8.52
C VAL A 267 12.20 20.93 -8.18
N THR A 268 11.35 20.22 -8.92
CA THR A 268 9.91 20.20 -8.69
C THR A 268 9.52 18.96 -7.92
N CYS A 269 8.44 19.06 -7.15
CA CYS A 269 7.84 17.95 -6.43
C CYS A 269 6.32 17.99 -6.61
N PRO A 270 5.62 16.84 -6.51
CA PRO A 270 4.18 16.83 -6.47
C PRO A 270 3.71 17.50 -5.19
N LYS A 271 2.85 18.51 -5.30
CA LYS A 271 2.21 19.20 -4.19
C LYS A 271 0.86 18.58 -3.87
N ALA A 272 0.08 18.27 -4.90
CA ALA A 272 -1.25 17.72 -4.76
C ALA A 272 -1.70 16.91 -5.97
N LEU A 273 -2.62 15.98 -5.74
CA LEU A 273 -3.50 15.46 -6.77
C LEU A 273 -4.87 16.14 -6.66
N ILE A 274 -5.41 16.60 -7.78
CA ILE A 274 -6.73 17.24 -7.85
C ILE A 274 -7.63 16.34 -8.70
N VAL A 275 -8.55 15.64 -8.04
CA VAL A 275 -9.49 14.70 -8.65
C VAL A 275 -10.84 15.39 -8.86
N TYR A 276 -11.24 15.49 -10.11
CA TYR A 276 -12.59 15.85 -10.52
C TYR A 276 -13.37 14.56 -10.80
N TYR A 277 -14.47 14.38 -10.08
CA TYR A 277 -15.39 13.27 -10.29
C TYR A 277 -16.83 13.74 -10.06
N LYS A 278 -17.67 13.62 -11.09
CA LYS A 278 -19.01 14.23 -11.13
C LYS A 278 -18.96 15.74 -10.85
N ASN A 279 -19.56 16.19 -9.75
CA ASN A 279 -19.61 17.57 -9.29
C ASN A 279 -18.59 17.88 -8.17
N TYR A 280 -17.73 16.92 -7.81
CA TYR A 280 -16.74 17.10 -6.76
C TYR A 280 -15.37 17.47 -7.34
N LYS A 281 -14.72 18.43 -6.69
CA LYS A 281 -13.29 18.72 -6.81
C LYS A 281 -12.62 18.29 -5.51
N VAL A 282 -11.86 17.21 -5.53
CA VAL A 282 -11.17 16.66 -4.37
C VAL A 282 -9.68 16.91 -4.51
N THR A 283 -9.07 17.62 -3.56
CA THR A 283 -7.63 17.87 -3.54
C THR A 283 -6.98 17.05 -2.43
N LEU A 284 -6.13 16.10 -2.81
CA LEU A 284 -5.28 15.31 -1.91
C LEU A 284 -3.92 16.00 -1.81
N THR A 285 -3.52 16.49 -0.63
CA THR A 285 -2.25 17.21 -0.46
C THR A 285 -1.63 16.97 0.92
N GLN A 286 -0.37 17.40 1.10
CA GLN A 286 0.37 17.26 2.34
C GLN A 286 1.18 18.51 2.64
N ILE A 287 1.20 18.90 3.92
CA ILE A 287 2.22 19.82 4.43
C ILE A 287 3.39 18.97 4.91
N ARG A 288 4.62 19.22 4.43
CA ARG A 288 5.79 18.38 4.75
C ARG A 288 6.66 18.92 5.88
N HIS A 289 6.57 20.21 6.21
CA HIS A 289 7.45 20.86 7.19
C HIS A 289 6.64 21.66 8.23
N PRO A 290 6.95 21.55 9.54
CA PRO A 290 8.01 20.74 10.17
C PRO A 290 7.66 19.26 10.38
N LYS A 291 6.40 18.85 10.17
CA LYS A 291 5.94 17.45 10.20
C LYS A 291 5.01 17.21 9.01
N THR A 292 5.01 15.98 8.49
CA THR A 292 4.06 15.58 7.44
C THR A 292 2.64 15.52 8.00
N VAL A 293 1.75 16.34 7.43
CA VAL A 293 0.32 16.37 7.77
C VAL A 293 -0.49 16.26 6.50
N ASN A 294 -1.34 15.23 6.44
CA ASN A 294 -2.30 15.06 5.34
C ASN A 294 -3.38 16.14 5.41
N LYS A 295 -3.67 16.73 4.26
CA LYS A 295 -4.75 17.69 4.07
C LYS A 295 -5.66 17.24 2.94
N LEU A 296 -6.96 17.43 3.16
CA LEU A 296 -8.00 17.06 2.21
C LEU A 296 -8.89 18.28 1.99
N LEU A 297 -9.10 18.67 0.74
CA LEU A 297 -10.07 19.69 0.38
C LEU A 297 -11.14 19.09 -0.51
N ILE A 298 -12.40 19.43 -0.27
CA ILE A 298 -13.54 19.08 -1.11
C ILE A 298 -14.20 20.39 -1.53
N ASN A 299 -14.28 20.63 -2.84
CA ASN A 299 -14.80 21.88 -3.42
C ASN A 299 -14.16 23.13 -2.83
N ASP A 300 -12.83 23.08 -2.66
CA ASP A 300 -11.99 24.15 -2.09
C ASP A 300 -12.20 24.42 -0.58
N GLU A 301 -12.99 23.60 0.11
CA GLU A 301 -13.15 23.62 1.57
C GLU A 301 -12.30 22.53 2.24
N GLU A 302 -11.49 22.90 3.25
CA GLU A 302 -10.68 21.94 4.02
C GLU A 302 -11.57 21.08 4.93
N VAL A 303 -11.49 19.76 4.77
CA VAL A 303 -12.24 18.78 5.56
C VAL A 303 -11.31 17.85 6.30
N THR A 304 -11.86 17.05 7.22
CA THR A 304 -11.07 16.03 7.91
C THR A 304 -10.59 14.97 6.91
N PRO A 305 -9.30 14.60 6.89
CA PRO A 305 -8.73 13.68 5.89
C PRO A 305 -9.36 12.27 5.80
N THR A 306 -10.17 11.87 6.79
CA THR A 306 -11.03 10.69 6.68
C THR A 306 -12.43 11.15 6.32
N TYR A 307 -12.87 10.85 5.10
CA TYR A 307 -14.12 11.33 4.54
C TYR A 307 -14.79 10.23 3.71
N SER A 308 -16.11 10.14 3.76
CA SER A 308 -16.87 9.22 2.91
C SER A 308 -18.22 9.81 2.56
N ASN A 309 -18.69 9.57 1.34
CA ASN A 309 -20.07 9.82 0.92
C ASN A 309 -20.56 8.63 0.08
N GLU A 310 -21.69 8.78 -0.63
CA GLU A 310 -22.24 7.74 -1.51
C GLU A 310 -21.36 7.43 -2.73
N ASP A 311 -20.45 8.33 -3.10
CA ASP A 311 -19.70 8.28 -4.34
C ASP A 311 -18.26 7.81 -4.17
N PHE A 312 -17.62 8.18 -3.08
CA PHE A 312 -16.22 7.86 -2.81
C PHE A 312 -15.90 7.81 -1.32
N ILE A 313 -14.80 7.14 -1.02
CA ILE A 313 -14.26 6.95 0.32
C ILE A 313 -12.81 7.42 0.30
N ILE A 314 -12.43 8.25 1.26
CA ILE A 314 -11.07 8.75 1.45
C ILE A 314 -10.62 8.36 2.85
N THR A 315 -9.53 7.61 2.89
CA THR A 315 -8.85 7.22 4.11
C THR A 315 -7.53 7.97 4.21
N SER A 316 -7.14 8.30 5.44
CA SER A 316 -5.90 9.00 5.73
C SER A 316 -5.14 8.20 6.76
N SER A 317 -3.97 7.71 6.38
CA SER A 317 -2.99 7.09 7.28
C SER A 317 -1.75 7.98 7.32
N ARG A 318 -0.92 7.88 8.37
CA ARG A 318 0.17 8.81 8.75
C ARG A 318 0.78 9.67 7.62
N ILE A 319 1.14 9.08 6.48
CA ILE A 319 1.74 9.75 5.32
C ILE A 319 1.01 9.47 3.99
N GLU A 320 -0.21 8.95 4.03
CA GLU A 320 -0.99 8.54 2.86
C GLU A 320 -2.41 9.11 2.89
N LEU A 321 -2.85 9.57 1.73
CA LEU A 321 -4.25 9.76 1.38
C LEU A 321 -4.63 8.74 0.30
N LEU A 322 -5.62 7.90 0.60
CA LEU A 322 -6.13 6.88 -0.32
C LEU A 322 -7.61 7.17 -0.61
N MET A 323 -7.91 7.48 -1.87
CA MET A 323 -9.26 7.70 -2.38
C MET A 323 -9.72 6.50 -3.19
N LYS A 324 -10.87 5.93 -2.84
CA LYS A 324 -11.56 4.87 -3.60
C LYS A 324 -12.86 5.42 -4.15
N ILE A 325 -13.15 5.12 -5.42
CA ILE A 325 -14.42 5.46 -6.07
C ILE A 325 -15.11 4.14 -6.46
N PRO A 326 -15.91 3.54 -5.57
CA PRO A 326 -16.37 2.15 -5.72
C PRO A 326 -17.12 1.88 -7.03
N LYS A 327 -17.96 2.83 -7.48
CA LYS A 327 -18.77 2.68 -8.70
C LYS A 327 -17.96 2.46 -9.97
N ILE A 328 -16.73 2.98 -10.02
CA ILE A 328 -15.82 2.88 -11.17
C ILE A 328 -14.53 2.15 -10.80
N GLU A 329 -14.50 1.54 -9.61
CA GLU A 329 -13.38 0.79 -9.02
C GLU A 329 -12.02 1.52 -9.10
N ALA A 330 -12.02 2.85 -9.16
CA ALA A 330 -10.81 3.65 -9.25
C ALA A 330 -10.18 3.81 -7.85
N VAL A 331 -8.85 3.69 -7.79
CA VAL A 331 -8.07 3.88 -6.57
C VAL A 331 -6.96 4.89 -6.82
N ILE A 332 -6.97 5.99 -6.08
CA ILE A 332 -6.01 7.09 -6.19
C ILE A 332 -5.27 7.21 -4.86
N THR A 333 -3.94 7.16 -4.91
CA THR A 333 -3.08 7.24 -3.72
C THR A 333 -2.14 8.43 -3.84
N PHE A 334 -2.06 9.24 -2.77
CA PHE A 334 -1.11 10.34 -2.65
C PHE A 334 -0.31 10.23 -1.35
N ARG A 335 1.01 10.17 -1.48
CA ARG A 335 1.99 10.03 -0.39
C ARG A 335 3.10 11.06 -0.51
N GLY A 336 2.71 12.28 -0.86
CA GLY A 336 3.65 13.38 -1.04
C GLY A 336 4.44 13.21 -2.31
N LEU A 337 5.64 12.62 -2.22
CA LEU A 337 6.53 12.44 -3.37
C LEU A 337 6.17 11.22 -4.22
N LEU A 338 5.34 10.32 -3.71
CA LEU A 338 4.84 9.15 -4.42
C LEU A 338 3.34 9.29 -4.65
N PHE A 339 2.87 8.93 -5.83
CA PHE A 339 1.44 8.80 -6.12
C PHE A 339 1.16 7.61 -7.04
N SER A 340 -0.08 7.11 -7.00
CA SER A 340 -0.56 6.10 -7.94
C SER A 340 -2.04 6.30 -8.29
N VAL A 341 -2.40 5.86 -9.49
CA VAL A 341 -3.76 5.81 -10.00
C VAL A 341 -3.97 4.41 -10.59
N ASP A 342 -4.78 3.58 -9.95
CA ASP A 342 -5.20 2.25 -10.44
C ASP A 342 -6.62 2.38 -11.02
N LEU A 343 -6.75 2.12 -12.31
CA LEU A 343 -8.01 2.10 -13.03
C LEU A 343 -8.28 0.68 -13.58
N PRO A 344 -9.49 0.15 -13.43
CA PRO A 344 -9.84 -1.16 -13.98
C PRO A 344 -9.86 -1.12 -15.52
N PHE A 345 -9.14 -2.05 -16.13
CA PHE A 345 -9.06 -2.19 -17.58
C PHE A 345 -10.45 -2.36 -18.21
N SER A 346 -11.32 -3.18 -17.62
CA SER A 346 -12.72 -3.36 -18.06
C SER A 346 -13.54 -2.07 -18.22
N LEU A 347 -13.24 -1.00 -17.47
CA LEU A 347 -14.01 0.25 -17.52
C LEU A 347 -13.30 1.37 -18.28
N PHE A 348 -11.96 1.39 -18.27
CA PHE A 348 -11.13 2.49 -18.79
C PHE A 348 -10.32 2.14 -20.03
N HIS A 349 -10.37 0.88 -20.49
CA HIS A 349 -9.73 0.46 -21.74
C HIS A 349 -10.11 1.39 -22.90
N ASP A 350 -9.12 1.78 -23.68
CA ASP A 350 -9.28 2.67 -24.84
C ASP A 350 -9.86 4.06 -24.52
N ASN A 351 -9.82 4.52 -23.26
CA ASN A 351 -10.53 5.73 -22.86
C ASN A 351 -9.75 6.72 -21.97
N THR A 352 -8.43 6.59 -21.82
CA THR A 352 -7.63 7.51 -21.00
C THR A 352 -6.68 8.37 -21.84
N GLU A 353 -6.48 9.62 -21.46
CA GLU A 353 -5.46 10.51 -22.01
C GLU A 353 -4.85 11.35 -20.88
N GLY A 354 -3.73 12.02 -21.15
CA GLY A 354 -2.96 12.74 -20.14
C GLY A 354 -1.55 12.18 -20.00
N GLN A 355 -0.85 12.61 -18.95
CA GLN A 355 0.50 12.16 -18.66
C GLN A 355 0.60 10.65 -18.30
N CYS A 356 -0.47 10.04 -17.81
CA CYS A 356 -0.53 8.59 -17.56
C CYS A 356 -0.74 7.73 -18.80
N GLY A 357 -0.90 8.32 -19.98
CA GLY A 357 -1.02 7.60 -21.25
C GLY A 357 -2.38 6.94 -21.51
N TYR A 358 -2.38 6.01 -22.45
CA TYR A 358 -3.57 5.39 -23.02
C TYR A 358 -3.67 3.96 -22.49
N CYS A 359 -4.74 3.64 -21.75
CA CYS A 359 -4.93 2.33 -21.14
C CYS A 359 -5.39 1.32 -22.21
N ASP A 360 -4.45 0.71 -22.94
CA ASP A 360 -4.74 -0.33 -23.95
C ASP A 360 -3.71 -1.46 -24.00
N ASN A 361 -2.81 -1.52 -23.00
CA ASN A 361 -1.72 -2.49 -22.93
C ASN A 361 -0.74 -2.36 -24.12
N ASN A 362 -0.42 -1.13 -24.53
CA ASN A 362 0.52 -0.80 -25.61
C ASN A 362 1.29 0.51 -25.36
N LYS A 363 2.55 0.40 -24.90
CA LYS A 363 3.45 1.55 -24.65
C LYS A 363 3.68 2.48 -25.85
N THR A 364 3.47 2.03 -27.09
CA THR A 364 3.85 2.81 -28.28
C THR A 364 2.97 4.03 -28.54
N ASN A 365 1.79 4.10 -27.92
CA ASN A 365 0.83 5.20 -28.06
C ASN A 365 0.64 6.02 -26.77
N ASP A 366 1.36 5.68 -25.69
CA ASP A 366 1.22 6.32 -24.39
C ASP A 366 1.53 7.82 -24.41
N CYS A 367 2.47 8.24 -25.26
CA CYS A 367 2.86 9.64 -25.38
C CYS A 367 1.89 10.43 -26.27
N ARG A 368 0.58 10.28 -26.04
CA ARG A 368 -0.50 10.93 -26.80
C ARG A 368 -0.66 12.40 -26.40
N LEU A 369 -0.70 13.28 -27.39
CA LEU A 369 -0.95 14.72 -27.23
C LEU A 369 -2.46 15.00 -27.09
N PRO A 370 -2.86 16.20 -26.60
CA PRO A 370 -4.28 16.58 -26.49
C PRO A 370 -5.06 16.54 -27.81
N ASN A 371 -4.39 16.69 -28.95
CA ASN A 371 -4.99 16.58 -30.28
C ASN A 371 -5.08 15.13 -30.80
N GLY A 372 -4.58 14.17 -30.03
CA GLY A 372 -4.55 12.74 -30.34
C GLY A 372 -3.38 12.24 -31.16
N ALA A 373 -2.45 13.10 -31.58
CA ALA A 373 -1.22 12.67 -32.21
C ALA A 373 -0.27 12.03 -31.17
N ILE A 374 0.55 11.07 -31.60
CA ILE A 374 1.54 10.42 -30.73
C ILE A 374 2.89 11.12 -30.87
N HIS A 375 3.42 11.61 -29.76
CA HIS A 375 4.75 12.20 -29.70
C HIS A 375 5.81 11.10 -29.44
N PRO A 376 7.01 11.14 -30.04
CA PRO A 376 8.04 10.12 -29.81
C PRO A 376 8.66 10.13 -28.40
N PHE A 377 8.46 11.21 -27.64
CA PHE A 377 9.04 11.38 -26.31
C PHE A 377 7.98 11.84 -25.30
N CYS A 378 7.68 11.01 -24.30
CA CYS A 378 6.69 11.33 -23.27
C CYS A 378 7.09 12.56 -22.44
N SER A 379 8.38 12.76 -22.16
CA SER A 379 8.89 13.95 -21.45
C SER A 379 8.57 15.27 -22.17
N LYS A 380 8.37 15.26 -23.49
CA LYS A 380 7.96 16.43 -24.27
C LYS A 380 6.45 16.54 -24.44
N MET A 381 5.76 15.40 -24.54
CA MET A 381 4.29 15.34 -24.53
C MET A 381 3.71 15.85 -23.21
N ALA A 382 4.37 15.55 -22.08
CA ALA A 382 3.89 15.92 -20.76
C ALA A 382 3.65 17.43 -20.60
N TYR A 383 4.48 18.27 -21.24
CA TYR A 383 4.30 19.73 -21.25
C TYR A 383 3.01 20.17 -21.94
N ASP A 384 2.58 19.47 -22.99
CA ASP A 384 1.37 19.83 -23.76
C ASP A 384 0.07 19.55 -22.99
N TRP A 385 0.14 18.85 -21.85
CA TRP A 385 -0.97 18.63 -20.93
C TRP A 385 -1.12 19.73 -19.87
N LEU A 386 -0.47 20.88 -20.07
CA LEU A 386 -0.59 22.04 -19.19
C LEU A 386 -2.06 22.50 -19.08
N THR A 387 -2.51 22.76 -17.85
CA THR A 387 -3.85 23.30 -17.60
C THR A 387 -3.79 24.67 -16.90
N VAL A 388 -4.92 25.39 -16.94
CA VAL A 388 -5.04 26.71 -16.33
C VAL A 388 -5.19 26.57 -14.82
N ASP A 389 -4.21 27.09 -14.08
CA ASP A 389 -4.28 27.24 -12.64
C ASP A 389 -4.22 28.73 -12.26
N LYS A 390 -5.27 29.20 -11.59
CA LYS A 390 -5.40 30.60 -11.15
C LYS A 390 -4.33 30.99 -10.12
N ASN A 391 -3.82 30.02 -9.38
CA ASN A 391 -2.76 30.23 -8.39
C ASN A 391 -1.36 30.25 -9.02
N LYS A 392 -1.25 29.85 -10.30
CA LYS A 392 0.00 29.82 -11.08
C LYS A 392 -0.12 30.52 -12.43
N PRO A 393 -0.45 31.83 -12.44
CA PRO A 393 -0.65 32.58 -13.69
C PRO A 393 0.61 32.63 -14.57
N TYR A 394 1.81 32.45 -13.98
CA TYR A 394 3.07 32.43 -14.72
C TYR A 394 3.18 31.26 -15.71
N CYS A 395 2.50 30.13 -15.45
CA CYS A 395 2.52 28.96 -16.34
C CYS A 395 1.91 29.25 -17.72
N GLN A 396 0.94 30.18 -17.80
CA GLN A 396 0.28 30.52 -19.06
C GLN A 396 1.15 31.41 -19.97
N ASN A 397 2.16 32.06 -19.40
CA ASN A 397 3.08 32.95 -20.13
C ASN A 397 4.40 32.25 -20.49
N GLN A 398 4.59 30.98 -20.11
CA GLN A 398 5.81 30.25 -20.40
C GLN A 398 5.85 29.82 -21.87
N THR A 399 6.91 30.22 -22.56
CA THR A 399 7.21 29.69 -23.89
C THR A 399 7.63 28.24 -23.72
N LYS A 400 7.00 27.32 -24.49
CA LYS A 400 7.34 25.88 -24.47
C LYS A 400 8.87 25.72 -24.47
N PRO A 401 9.47 24.99 -23.51
CA PRO A 401 10.91 24.81 -23.47
C PRO A 401 11.38 24.33 -24.83
N SER A 402 12.29 25.09 -25.46
CA SER A 402 12.88 24.69 -26.74
C SER A 402 13.45 23.28 -26.58
N PRO A 403 13.34 22.39 -27.59
CA PRO A 403 14.02 21.10 -27.54
C PRO A 403 15.48 21.34 -27.12
N PRO A 404 16.04 20.59 -26.17
CA PRO A 404 17.47 20.71 -25.91
C PRO A 404 18.16 20.45 -27.24
N THR A 405 18.86 21.45 -27.76
CA THR A 405 19.84 21.23 -28.82
C THR A 405 20.72 20.09 -28.33
N PRO A 406 21.03 19.06 -29.13
CA PRO A 406 22.01 18.06 -28.76
C PRO A 406 23.38 18.74 -28.77
N THR A 407 23.63 19.58 -27.77
CA THR A 407 24.97 19.99 -27.41
C THR A 407 25.62 18.69 -26.97
N GLN A 408 26.69 18.29 -27.65
CA GLN A 408 27.63 17.36 -27.07
C GLN A 408 28.11 18.00 -25.77
N GLY A 409 27.42 17.69 -24.67
CA GLY A 409 27.87 18.04 -23.33
C GLY A 409 29.26 17.45 -23.15
N PRO A 410 30.11 18.08 -22.32
CA PRO A 410 31.44 17.57 -22.04
C PRO A 410 31.31 16.09 -21.69
N THR A 411 32.16 15.25 -22.29
CA THR A 411 32.22 13.79 -22.13
C THR A 411 31.67 13.40 -20.76
N LYS A 412 30.49 12.77 -20.72
CA LYS A 412 29.81 12.40 -19.47
C LYS A 412 30.86 11.80 -18.54
N LEU A 413 31.17 12.49 -17.44
CA LEU A 413 31.91 11.86 -16.34
C LEU A 413 31.19 10.53 -16.05
N PRO A 414 31.89 9.42 -15.85
CA PRO A 414 31.23 8.18 -15.46
C PRO A 414 30.45 8.44 -14.16
N CYS A 415 29.12 8.47 -14.26
CA CYS A 415 28.25 8.56 -13.09
C CYS A 415 28.23 7.19 -12.41
N ASN A 416 28.38 7.18 -11.08
CA ASN A 416 28.37 5.95 -10.30
C ASN A 416 26.92 5.51 -10.06
N THR A 417 26.48 4.44 -10.74
CA THR A 417 25.13 3.88 -10.59
C THR A 417 25.09 2.61 -9.75
N THR A 418 26.18 2.27 -9.05
CA THR A 418 26.31 1.01 -8.30
C THR A 418 25.20 0.83 -7.27
N ILE A 419 24.73 1.93 -6.67
CA ILE A 419 23.63 1.91 -5.69
C ILE A 419 22.32 1.37 -6.29
N CYS A 420 22.11 1.56 -7.60
CA CYS A 420 20.90 1.13 -8.30
C CYS A 420 20.83 -0.39 -8.48
N GLU A 421 21.97 -1.08 -8.44
CA GLU A 421 22.02 -2.56 -8.48
C GLU A 421 21.30 -3.19 -7.29
N ILE A 422 21.10 -2.45 -6.18
CA ILE A 422 20.31 -2.90 -5.04
C ILE A 422 18.87 -3.24 -5.45
N ILE A 423 18.27 -2.50 -6.40
CA ILE A 423 16.91 -2.78 -6.92
C ILE A 423 16.83 -4.17 -7.56
N LYS A 424 17.93 -4.64 -8.15
CA LYS A 424 18.05 -5.95 -8.80
C LYS A 424 18.60 -7.04 -7.89
N HIS A 425 18.91 -6.72 -6.62
CA HIS A 425 19.48 -7.65 -5.66
C HIS A 425 18.52 -8.82 -5.35
N GLU A 426 19.07 -9.98 -4.99
CA GLU A 426 18.30 -11.21 -4.74
C GLU A 426 17.24 -11.05 -3.64
N MET A 427 17.46 -10.17 -2.65
CA MET A 427 16.45 -9.88 -1.62
C MET A 427 15.14 -9.28 -2.17
N PHE A 428 15.17 -8.69 -3.38
CA PHE A 428 13.98 -8.20 -4.07
C PHE A 428 13.29 -9.26 -4.94
N LYS A 429 13.83 -10.49 -5.06
CA LYS A 429 13.33 -11.53 -5.98
C LYS A 429 11.85 -11.86 -5.81
N ASP A 430 11.35 -11.90 -4.57
CA ASP A 430 9.93 -12.14 -4.33
C ASP A 430 9.07 -10.92 -4.63
N CYS A 431 9.62 -9.71 -4.48
CA CYS A 431 8.96 -8.48 -4.91
C CYS A 431 8.93 -8.35 -6.44
N HIS A 432 10.00 -8.75 -7.17
CA HIS A 432 10.05 -8.72 -8.64
C HIS A 432 8.93 -9.54 -9.30
N LYS A 433 8.40 -10.56 -8.60
CA LYS A 433 7.24 -11.36 -9.06
C LYS A 433 5.91 -10.62 -8.96
N LYS A 434 5.85 -9.55 -8.16
CA LYS A 434 4.64 -8.78 -7.84
C LYS A 434 4.67 -7.38 -8.44
N ILE A 435 5.83 -6.70 -8.37
CA ILE A 435 6.02 -5.31 -8.78
C ILE A 435 7.22 -5.23 -9.76
N PRO A 436 7.01 -4.73 -10.99
CA PRO A 436 8.08 -4.51 -11.96
C PRO A 436 9.16 -3.54 -11.45
N ALA A 437 10.42 -3.89 -11.61
CA ALA A 437 11.56 -3.12 -11.09
C ALA A 437 12.22 -2.18 -12.11
N ASP A 438 11.96 -2.35 -13.40
CA ASP A 438 12.75 -1.71 -14.46
C ASP A 438 12.65 -0.19 -14.44
N SER A 439 11.44 0.36 -14.28
CA SER A 439 11.23 1.80 -14.21
C SER A 439 11.95 2.43 -12.99
N PHE A 440 11.93 1.77 -11.83
CA PHE A 440 12.66 2.22 -10.63
C PHE A 440 14.18 2.15 -10.80
N TYR A 441 14.67 1.11 -11.48
CA TYR A 441 16.09 0.96 -11.78
C TYR A 441 16.61 2.05 -12.73
N GLU A 442 15.88 2.33 -13.81
CA GLU A 442 16.25 3.40 -14.75
C GLU A 442 16.08 4.80 -14.14
N ALA A 443 15.10 5.00 -13.27
CA ALA A 443 14.97 6.23 -12.47
C ALA A 443 16.16 6.44 -11.53
N CYS A 444 16.56 5.42 -10.77
CA CYS A 444 17.75 5.51 -9.92
C CYS A 444 19.01 5.89 -10.71
N LYS A 445 19.19 5.29 -11.90
CA LYS A 445 20.32 5.64 -12.79
C LYS A 445 20.21 7.07 -13.29
N PHE A 446 19.02 7.51 -13.65
CA PHE A 446 18.77 8.88 -14.08
C PHE A 446 19.21 9.87 -12.99
N ASP A 447 18.76 9.67 -11.75
CA ASP A 447 19.07 10.52 -10.60
C ASP A 447 20.57 10.63 -10.34
N ASN A 448 21.27 9.49 -10.29
CA ASN A 448 22.71 9.44 -10.04
C ASN A 448 23.55 10.12 -11.15
N CYS A 449 22.99 10.28 -12.36
CA CYS A 449 23.70 10.84 -13.51
C CYS A 449 23.33 12.29 -13.82
N HIS A 450 22.19 12.79 -13.35
CA HIS A 450 21.70 14.13 -13.69
C HIS A 450 21.54 15.04 -12.48
N MET A 451 21.59 14.50 -11.26
CA MET A 451 21.52 15.30 -10.04
C MET A 451 22.90 15.47 -9.40
N PRO A 452 23.21 16.65 -8.83
CA PRO A 452 24.52 16.93 -8.25
C PRO A 452 24.84 16.10 -6.99
N ASN A 453 23.83 15.48 -6.36
CA ASN A 453 24.00 14.64 -5.18
C ASN A 453 23.62 13.19 -5.49
N SER A 454 24.59 12.28 -5.45
CA SER A 454 24.40 10.84 -5.71
C SER A 454 23.47 10.15 -4.71
N SER A 455 23.24 10.73 -3.51
CA SER A 455 22.28 10.19 -2.54
C SER A 455 20.82 10.32 -3.02
N ILE A 456 20.54 11.03 -4.11
CA ILE A 456 19.18 11.16 -4.66
C ILE A 456 18.67 9.84 -5.24
N GLY A 457 19.55 8.94 -5.69
CA GLY A 457 19.15 7.59 -6.12
C GLY A 457 18.45 6.75 -5.04
N CYS A 458 18.62 7.11 -3.76
CA CYS A 458 17.90 6.49 -2.65
C CYS A 458 16.38 6.69 -2.73
N THR A 459 15.90 7.72 -3.43
CA THR A 459 14.45 7.98 -3.57
C THR A 459 13.75 6.90 -4.39
N SER A 460 14.37 6.46 -5.49
CA SER A 460 13.87 5.36 -6.32
C SER A 460 13.93 4.02 -5.58
N LEU A 461 14.97 3.79 -4.77
CA LEU A 461 15.07 2.63 -3.89
C LEU A 461 13.98 2.60 -2.81
N GLU A 462 13.77 3.74 -2.14
CA GLU A 462 12.75 3.92 -1.11
C GLU A 462 11.35 3.70 -1.69
N ALA A 463 11.06 4.28 -2.86
CA ALA A 463 9.80 4.08 -3.57
C ALA A 463 9.56 2.60 -3.92
N TYR A 464 10.58 1.90 -4.44
CA TYR A 464 10.44 0.49 -4.78
C TYR A 464 10.27 -0.39 -3.54
N ALA A 465 11.05 -0.16 -2.49
CA ALA A 465 10.92 -0.89 -1.22
C ALA A 465 9.55 -0.68 -0.56
N LEU A 466 8.99 0.54 -0.65
CA LEU A 466 7.66 0.85 -0.17
C LEU A 466 6.58 0.05 -0.93
N MET A 467 6.67 -0.03 -2.26
CA MET A 467 5.74 -0.86 -3.04
C MET A 467 5.89 -2.35 -2.74
N CYS A 468 7.11 -2.82 -2.47
CA CYS A 468 7.32 -4.19 -2.01
C CYS A 468 6.65 -4.46 -0.66
N ALA A 469 6.78 -3.53 0.29
CA ALA A 469 6.18 -3.63 1.61
C ALA A 469 4.64 -3.69 1.52
N GLU A 470 4.02 -2.89 0.64
CA GLU A 470 2.58 -2.96 0.35
C GLU A 470 2.15 -4.30 -0.26
N ALA A 471 3.00 -4.86 -1.12
CA ALA A 471 2.84 -6.21 -1.63
C ALA A 471 3.18 -7.29 -0.58
N SER A 472 3.30 -6.91 0.70
CA SER A 472 3.63 -7.76 1.85
C SER A 472 5.00 -8.45 1.74
N VAL A 473 5.95 -7.81 1.06
CA VAL A 473 7.35 -8.26 0.96
C VAL A 473 8.23 -7.24 1.66
N CYS A 474 8.61 -7.55 2.90
CA CYS A 474 9.48 -6.67 3.69
C CYS A 474 10.95 -6.85 3.30
N ILE A 475 11.64 -5.73 3.02
CA ILE A 475 13.05 -5.75 2.59
C ILE A 475 13.85 -4.68 3.35
N ASP A 476 14.90 -5.10 4.05
CA ASP A 476 15.86 -4.21 4.72
C ASP A 476 16.86 -3.62 3.70
N TRP A 477 16.36 -2.74 2.84
CA TRP A 477 17.12 -2.22 1.70
C TRP A 477 18.18 -1.18 2.11
N ARG A 478 17.98 -0.45 3.21
CA ARG A 478 18.97 0.57 3.67
C ARG A 478 20.26 -0.06 4.14
N ASN A 479 20.19 -1.25 4.76
CA ASN A 479 21.36 -2.02 5.14
C ASN A 479 22.22 -2.43 3.91
N LEU A 480 21.57 -2.77 2.79
CA LEU A 480 22.27 -3.04 1.52
C LEU A 480 22.99 -1.81 0.96
N ALA A 481 22.50 -0.60 1.27
CA ALA A 481 23.10 0.66 0.82
C ALA A 481 24.38 1.04 1.57
N LYS A 482 24.80 0.28 2.60
CA LYS A 482 26.09 0.43 3.32
C LYS A 482 26.41 1.87 3.71
N GLY A 483 25.44 2.59 4.29
CA GLY A 483 25.65 3.99 4.72
C GLY A 483 25.20 5.05 3.71
N GLN A 484 24.99 4.70 2.43
CA GLN A 484 24.69 5.70 1.39
C GLN A 484 23.26 6.26 1.48
N CYS A 485 22.34 5.49 2.06
CA CYS A 485 20.93 5.84 2.23
C CYS A 485 20.49 5.79 3.70
N ASP A 486 21.35 6.18 4.64
CA ASP A 486 21.06 6.08 6.07
C ASP A 486 19.83 6.89 6.50
N TYR A 487 18.99 6.27 7.32
CA TYR A 487 17.82 6.89 7.93
C TYR A 487 18.04 7.07 9.43
N LYS A 488 18.28 8.31 9.87
CA LYS A 488 18.58 8.61 11.27
C LYS A 488 17.30 8.73 12.08
N CYS A 489 17.15 7.86 13.08
CA CYS A 489 16.09 7.97 14.08
C CYS A 489 16.49 8.86 15.26
N PRO A 490 15.50 9.48 15.95
CA PRO A 490 15.73 10.12 17.26
C PRO A 490 16.39 9.16 18.26
N GLU A 491 17.15 9.69 19.23
CA GLU A 491 18.00 8.92 20.17
C GLU A 491 17.29 7.77 20.92
N ASN A 492 15.96 7.82 21.05
CA ASN A 492 15.15 6.83 21.76
C ASN A 492 14.26 5.95 20.85
N LYS A 493 14.51 5.96 19.55
CA LYS A 493 13.79 5.15 18.56
C LYS A 493 14.74 4.36 17.69
N VAL A 494 14.26 3.23 17.20
CA VAL A 494 14.99 2.35 16.28
C VAL A 494 14.37 2.41 14.90
N TYR A 495 15.22 2.42 13.88
CA TYR A 495 14.79 2.25 12.51
C TYR A 495 14.25 0.83 12.30
N LYS A 496 13.11 0.71 11.62
CA LYS A 496 12.62 -0.55 11.09
C LYS A 496 12.29 -0.37 9.61
N PRO A 497 12.75 -1.28 8.72
CA PRO A 497 12.39 -1.23 7.31
C PRO A 497 10.88 -1.51 7.11
N CYS A 498 10.28 -2.26 8.02
CA CYS A 498 8.86 -2.59 8.03
C CYS A 498 8.36 -2.64 9.48
N GLY A 499 7.78 -1.54 9.95
CA GLY A 499 7.04 -1.50 11.21
C GLY A 499 5.54 -1.34 10.96
N PRO A 500 4.71 -1.55 11.99
CA PRO A 500 3.26 -1.46 11.83
C PRO A 500 2.83 -0.02 11.51
N THR A 501 1.91 0.15 10.56
CA THR A 501 1.35 1.48 10.23
C THR A 501 0.64 2.10 11.44
N ILE A 502 0.05 1.25 12.30
CA ILE A 502 -0.61 1.65 13.55
C ILE A 502 0.27 1.26 14.74
N VAL A 503 0.67 2.24 15.54
CA VAL A 503 1.51 2.06 16.73
C VAL A 503 0.66 2.33 17.97
N GLU A 504 0.54 1.34 18.85
CA GLU A 504 -0.16 1.49 20.14
C GLU A 504 0.59 2.47 21.07
N SER A 505 -0.16 3.11 21.96
CA SER A 505 0.37 3.98 23.01
C SER A 505 -0.15 3.58 24.38
N CYS A 506 0.29 4.24 25.46
CA CYS A 506 -0.28 4.02 26.78
C CYS A 506 -1.75 4.47 26.94
N ASN A 507 -2.31 5.17 25.94
CA ASN A 507 -3.71 5.59 25.97
C ASN A 507 -4.63 4.45 25.49
N ALA A 508 -5.20 3.71 26.44
CA ALA A 508 -6.11 2.60 26.16
C ALA A 508 -7.36 3.02 25.35
N GLY A 509 -7.90 4.21 25.59
CA GLY A 509 -9.03 4.74 24.84
C GLY A 509 -8.70 4.97 23.36
N TYR A 510 -7.53 5.54 23.09
CA TYR A 510 -7.00 5.72 21.73
C TYR A 510 -6.75 4.38 21.05
N ASN A 511 -6.10 3.42 21.73
CA ASN A 511 -5.85 2.09 21.18
C ASN A 511 -7.16 1.35 20.86
N ASN A 512 -8.17 1.46 21.72
CA ASN A 512 -9.48 0.84 21.49
C ASN A 512 -10.17 1.45 20.26
N LYS A 513 -10.09 2.77 20.08
CA LYS A 513 -10.62 3.45 18.88
C LYS A 513 -9.91 2.96 17.61
N LEU A 514 -8.58 2.84 17.64
CA LEU A 514 -7.81 2.26 16.54
C LEU A 514 -8.25 0.82 16.24
N LYS A 515 -8.36 -0.04 17.27
CA LYS A 515 -8.82 -1.42 17.11
C LYS A 515 -10.22 -1.52 16.52
N GLN A 516 -11.13 -0.61 16.88
CA GLN A 516 -12.47 -0.56 16.31
C GLN A 516 -12.45 -0.14 14.84
N GLN A 517 -11.61 0.84 14.45
CA GLN A 517 -11.42 1.22 13.04
C GLN A 517 -10.84 0.07 12.20
N CYS A 518 -10.09 -0.83 12.83
CA CYS A 518 -9.54 -2.02 12.18
C CYS A 518 -10.51 -3.22 12.10
N ARG A 519 -11.64 -3.19 12.81
CA ARG A 519 -12.64 -4.28 12.74
C ARG A 519 -13.48 -4.12 11.47
N GLY A 520 -13.16 -4.91 10.44
CA GLY A 520 -13.83 -4.92 9.15
C GLY A 520 -12.90 -4.70 7.95
N GLU A 521 -11.67 -4.24 8.21
CA GLU A 521 -10.64 -3.98 7.21
C GLU A 521 -9.26 -4.45 7.72
N GLU A 522 -9.11 -5.76 7.96
CA GLU A 522 -7.83 -6.34 8.45
C GLU A 522 -6.64 -5.97 7.54
N ALA A 523 -6.88 -5.75 6.24
CA ALA A 523 -5.87 -5.30 5.28
C ALA A 523 -5.36 -3.87 5.55
N THR A 524 -6.22 -2.94 5.98
CA THR A 524 -5.86 -1.52 6.18
C THR A 524 -4.98 -1.32 7.43
N CYS A 525 -5.16 -2.16 8.45
CA CYS A 525 -4.42 -2.05 9.71
C CYS A 525 -3.22 -2.99 9.86
N SER A 526 -3.06 -3.96 8.95
CA SER A 526 -1.90 -4.86 8.90
C SER A 526 -0.79 -4.33 7.98
N GLY A 527 -0.93 -3.09 7.50
CA GLY A 527 0.07 -2.42 6.68
C GLY A 527 1.42 -2.34 7.39
N ILE A 528 2.48 -2.51 6.61
CA ILE A 528 3.85 -2.31 7.04
C ILE A 528 4.42 -1.07 6.36
N MET A 529 5.14 -0.24 7.13
CA MET A 529 5.81 0.96 6.63
C MET A 529 7.20 1.09 7.21
N GLU A 530 8.11 1.67 6.43
CA GLU A 530 9.44 2.07 6.91
C GLU A 530 9.33 3.24 7.89
N GLY A 531 10.18 3.27 8.93
CA GLY A 531 10.29 4.44 9.80
C GLY A 531 10.96 4.18 11.14
N CYS A 532 10.79 5.14 12.05
CA CYS A 532 11.29 5.06 13.43
C CYS A 532 10.21 4.61 14.40
N PHE A 533 10.53 3.54 15.15
CA PHE A 533 9.63 2.91 16.09
C PHE A 533 10.27 2.81 17.48
N CYS A 534 9.45 2.58 18.49
CA CYS A 534 9.98 2.30 19.82
C CYS A 534 10.77 0.98 19.81
N PRO A 535 11.88 0.89 20.57
CA PRO A 535 12.62 -0.36 20.79
C PRO A 535 11.73 -1.49 21.31
N GLU A 536 12.15 -2.74 21.12
CA GLU A 536 11.43 -3.89 21.66
C GLU A 536 11.23 -3.76 23.17
N GLY A 537 10.04 -4.14 23.64
CA GLY A 537 9.64 -4.00 25.05
C GLY A 537 9.19 -2.59 25.45
N THR A 538 9.09 -1.63 24.52
CA THR A 538 8.61 -0.27 24.80
C THR A 538 7.51 0.17 23.83
N ILE A 539 6.66 1.10 24.27
CA ILE A 539 5.56 1.68 23.49
C ILE A 539 5.54 3.20 23.62
N LEU A 540 4.76 3.89 22.77
CA LEU A 540 4.63 5.34 22.85
C LEU A 540 3.88 5.73 24.14
N PHE A 541 4.39 6.74 24.86
CA PHE A 541 3.72 7.22 26.06
C PHE A 541 2.33 7.82 25.78
N GLY A 542 2.15 8.41 24.61
CA GLY A 542 0.84 8.91 24.17
C GLY A 542 0.74 9.03 22.66
N PRO A 543 -0.46 9.28 22.12
CA PRO A 543 -0.66 9.51 20.70
C PRO A 543 0.17 10.71 20.23
N GLY A 544 1.03 10.51 19.23
CA GLY A 544 1.92 11.55 18.71
C GLY A 544 3.09 11.94 19.64
N SER A 545 3.28 11.23 20.76
CA SER A 545 4.46 11.38 21.60
C SER A 545 5.72 10.90 20.87
N GLU A 546 6.86 11.51 21.17
CA GLU A 546 8.16 10.99 20.74
C GLU A 546 8.80 10.08 21.81
N THR A 547 8.18 9.97 22.99
CA THR A 547 8.74 9.23 24.14
C THR A 547 8.29 7.78 24.15
N CYS A 548 9.27 6.87 24.17
CA CYS A 548 9.07 5.44 24.38
C CYS A 548 9.18 5.08 25.86
N VAL A 549 8.24 4.28 26.36
CA VAL A 549 8.18 3.84 27.76
C VAL A 549 7.99 2.34 27.85
N SER A 550 8.58 1.72 28.87
CA SER A 550 8.41 0.29 29.19
C SER A 550 7.16 0.02 30.05
N SER A 551 6.60 1.07 30.66
CA SER A 551 5.40 1.01 31.51
C SER A 551 4.55 2.26 31.32
N CYS A 552 3.24 2.13 31.45
CA CYS A 552 2.29 3.24 31.32
C CYS A 552 2.06 4.01 32.62
N CYS A 553 3.10 4.09 33.45
CA CYS A 553 3.06 4.83 34.70
C CYS A 553 3.15 6.33 34.45
N THR A 554 2.26 7.08 35.07
CA THR A 554 2.17 8.53 34.93
C THR A 554 2.33 9.20 36.29
N GLY A 555 3.24 10.16 36.35
CA GLY A 555 3.49 10.98 37.53
C GLY A 555 2.44 12.07 37.74
N PRO A 556 2.58 12.85 38.83
CA PRO A 556 1.58 13.85 39.23
C PRO A 556 1.38 14.97 38.21
N ALA A 557 2.40 15.31 37.42
CA ALA A 557 2.33 16.36 36.40
C ALA A 557 2.02 15.79 35.00
N GLY A 558 1.63 14.51 34.92
CA GLY A 558 1.36 13.84 33.64
C GLY A 558 2.61 13.30 32.94
N GLU A 559 3.77 13.35 33.59
CA GLU A 559 5.04 12.89 33.04
C GLU A 559 5.18 11.35 33.12
N PRO A 560 5.87 10.70 32.16
CA PRO A 560 6.15 9.28 32.24
C PRO A 560 7.07 8.94 33.42
N LYS A 561 6.79 7.83 34.10
CA LYS A 561 7.62 7.28 35.18
C LYS A 561 8.23 5.94 34.78
N GLN A 562 9.47 5.71 35.24
CA GLN A 562 10.17 4.45 35.06
C GLN A 562 9.70 3.42 36.08
N ILE A 563 9.86 2.16 35.73
CA ILE A 563 9.55 1.04 36.62
C ILE A 563 10.39 1.16 37.90
N GLY A 564 9.73 1.15 39.06
CA GLY A 564 10.34 1.32 40.37
C GLY A 564 10.47 2.77 40.85
N ASP A 565 10.12 3.77 40.03
CA ASP A 565 10.05 5.16 40.49
C ASP A 565 9.02 5.28 41.60
N THR A 566 9.32 6.11 42.61
CA THR A 566 8.39 6.41 43.71
C THR A 566 8.19 7.92 43.85
N TRP A 567 6.97 8.33 44.21
CA TRP A 567 6.63 9.74 44.40
C TRP A 567 5.47 9.89 45.37
N ARG A 568 5.27 11.12 45.86
CA ARG A 568 4.11 11.47 46.69
C ARG A 568 3.07 12.20 45.85
N SER A 569 1.82 11.81 45.98
CA SER A 569 0.69 12.48 45.33
C SER A 569 -0.56 12.35 46.18
N ASN A 570 -1.27 13.46 46.44
CA ASN A 570 -2.54 13.47 47.17
C ASN A 570 -2.50 12.68 48.48
N CYS A 571 -1.46 12.88 49.31
CA CYS A 571 -1.25 12.17 50.58
C CYS A 571 -1.11 10.65 50.48
N LYS A 572 -0.70 10.16 49.32
CA LYS A 572 -0.34 8.77 49.08
C LYS A 572 1.13 8.67 48.65
N GLN A 573 1.78 7.59 49.07
CA GLN A 573 3.04 7.15 48.51
C GLN A 573 2.72 6.29 47.29
N CYS A 574 3.06 6.76 46.11
CA CYS A 574 2.86 6.08 44.86
C CYS A 574 4.18 5.49 44.34
N SER A 575 4.07 4.40 43.60
CA SER A 575 5.18 3.81 42.85
C SER A 575 4.71 3.30 41.50
N CYS A 576 5.63 3.26 40.54
CA CYS A 576 5.43 2.49 39.33
C CYS A 576 5.80 1.05 39.64
N ASP A 577 4.79 0.23 39.89
CA ASP A 577 4.98 -1.13 40.39
C ASP A 577 5.62 -2.03 39.33
N LYS A 578 6.54 -2.89 39.78
CA LYS A 578 7.32 -3.79 38.91
C LYS A 578 6.50 -4.94 38.35
N ASP A 579 5.49 -5.38 39.08
CA ASP A 579 4.71 -6.58 38.74
C ASP A 579 3.49 -6.20 37.89
N THR A 580 2.80 -5.11 38.25
CA THR A 580 1.61 -4.64 37.50
C THR A 580 1.94 -3.70 36.35
N LEU A 581 3.17 -3.17 36.28
CA LEU A 581 3.62 -2.16 35.30
C LEU A 581 2.71 -0.91 35.28
N SER A 582 2.09 -0.61 36.42
CA SER A 582 1.12 0.47 36.59
C SER A 582 1.37 1.24 37.88
N VAL A 583 0.73 2.40 38.01
CA VAL A 583 0.80 3.19 39.24
C VAL A 583 0.05 2.47 40.36
N VAL A 584 0.74 2.20 41.46
CA VAL A 584 0.17 1.71 42.72
C VAL A 584 0.41 2.75 43.80
N CYS A 585 -0.64 3.16 44.50
CA CYS A 585 -0.58 4.21 45.52
C CYS A 585 -1.15 3.71 46.84
N GLU A 586 -0.35 3.82 47.90
CA GLU A 586 -0.75 3.49 49.26
C GLU A 586 -0.88 4.75 50.11
N PRO A 587 -1.80 4.80 51.10
CA PRO A 587 -1.88 5.90 52.05
C PRO A 587 -0.53 6.15 52.74
N LEU A 588 -0.17 7.43 52.92
CA LEU A 588 1.06 7.77 53.63
C LEU A 588 0.99 7.26 55.08
N VAL A 589 1.97 6.48 55.51
CA VAL A 589 2.10 6.09 56.92
C VAL A 589 2.70 7.26 57.67
N CYS A 590 1.92 7.84 58.58
CA CYS A 590 2.38 8.92 59.44
C CYS A 590 3.19 8.38 60.63
N PRO A 591 4.27 9.07 61.03
CA PRO A 591 4.98 8.72 62.25
C PRO A 591 4.05 8.81 63.45
N THR A 592 4.21 7.89 64.40
CA THR A 592 3.48 7.94 65.66
C THR A 592 3.93 9.20 66.42
N PRO A 593 3.01 10.14 66.74
CA PRO A 593 3.40 11.36 67.42
C PRO A 593 3.96 11.04 68.81
N GLU A 594 5.10 11.65 69.15
CA GLU A 594 5.63 11.59 70.51
C GLU A 594 4.69 12.32 71.48
N PRO A 595 4.59 11.89 72.74
CA PRO A 595 3.74 12.56 73.72
C PRO A 595 4.27 13.98 74.00
N ILE A 596 3.54 14.99 73.54
CA ILE A 596 3.83 16.41 73.77
C ILE A 596 3.06 16.90 74.99
N THR A 597 3.75 17.61 75.88
CA THR A 597 3.15 18.28 77.04
C THR A 597 3.38 19.77 76.91
N CYS A 598 2.31 20.56 76.80
CA CYS A 598 2.41 22.02 76.74
C CYS A 598 2.63 22.58 78.14
N THR A 599 3.73 23.31 78.34
CA THR A 599 4.14 23.81 79.67
C THR A 599 3.87 25.29 79.87
N GLU A 600 3.52 26.04 78.83
CA GLU A 600 3.22 27.46 78.91
C GLU A 600 1.74 27.71 79.24
N ASN A 601 1.50 28.79 80.00
CA ASN A 601 0.19 29.08 80.59
C ASN A 601 -0.78 29.59 79.51
N GLY A 602 -1.78 28.78 79.14
CA GLY A 602 -2.76 29.11 78.10
C GLY A 602 -2.61 28.32 76.78
N GLU A 603 -1.57 27.49 76.67
CA GLU A 603 -1.40 26.58 75.53
C GLU A 603 -2.20 25.30 75.69
N VAL A 604 -2.83 24.85 74.60
CA VAL A 604 -3.49 23.55 74.49
C VAL A 604 -2.90 22.78 73.31
N LEU A 605 -3.04 21.45 73.33
CA LEU A 605 -2.69 20.63 72.18
C LEU A 605 -3.67 20.94 71.04
N VAL A 606 -3.13 21.48 69.94
CA VAL A 606 -3.87 21.74 68.71
C VAL A 606 -3.40 20.77 67.65
N ASN A 607 -4.35 20.15 66.96
CA ASN A 607 -4.05 19.29 65.84
C ASN A 607 -3.81 20.14 64.58
N ARG A 608 -2.64 20.02 63.97
CA ARG A 608 -2.30 20.69 62.71
C ARG A 608 -1.96 19.66 61.67
N THR A 609 -2.52 19.83 60.47
CA THR A 609 -2.14 18.99 59.34
C THR A 609 -0.88 19.56 58.69
N VAL A 610 0.23 18.84 58.80
CA VAL A 610 1.51 19.20 58.20
C VAL A 610 1.91 18.05 57.26
N ASN A 611 2.19 18.36 55.99
CA ASN A 611 2.66 17.38 55.01
C ASN A 611 1.84 16.07 54.96
N CYS A 612 0.50 16.18 55.00
CA CYS A 612 -0.46 15.07 55.02
C CYS A 612 -0.57 14.27 56.32
N CYS A 613 0.19 14.61 57.36
CA CYS A 613 0.10 13.98 58.67
C CYS A 613 -0.49 14.93 59.71
N GLN A 614 -1.18 14.35 60.69
CA GLN A 614 -1.66 15.08 61.86
C GLN A 614 -0.50 15.19 62.86
N GLU A 615 -0.08 16.42 63.13
CA GLU A 615 0.93 16.73 64.13
C GLU A 615 0.26 17.47 65.29
N LEU A 616 0.57 17.06 66.51
CA LEU A 616 0.16 17.76 67.71
C LEU A 616 1.16 18.89 67.97
N THR A 617 0.68 20.12 68.14
CA THR A 617 1.52 21.26 68.49
C THR A 617 0.89 22.04 69.63
N CYS A 618 1.70 22.63 70.50
CA CYS A 618 1.21 23.57 71.52
C CYS A 618 0.86 24.90 70.84
N GLY A 619 -0.34 25.40 71.12
CA GLY A 619 -0.78 26.70 70.63
C GLY A 619 -1.77 27.33 71.59
N GLU A 620 -1.83 28.66 71.58
CA GLU A 620 -2.77 29.40 72.42
C GLU A 620 -4.21 29.04 72.08
N CYS A 621 -5.02 28.83 73.12
CA CYS A 621 -6.45 28.61 72.98
C CYS A 621 -7.10 29.89 72.42
N MET A 622 -7.37 29.94 71.11
CA MET A 622 -8.14 31.02 70.50
C MET A 622 -9.62 30.88 70.92
N CYS A 623 -9.93 31.26 72.15
CA CYS A 623 -11.29 31.63 72.51
C CYS A 623 -11.70 32.74 71.54
N ALA A 624 -12.75 32.50 70.76
CA ALA A 624 -13.36 33.51 69.89
C ALA A 624 -13.52 34.80 70.70
N LYS A 625 -12.76 35.84 70.34
CA LYS A 625 -13.02 37.20 70.84
C LYS A 625 -14.34 37.64 70.25
N SER A 626 -15.42 37.27 70.93
CA SER A 626 -16.74 37.83 70.75
C SER A 626 -16.64 39.34 70.94
N LEU A 627 -16.94 40.07 69.86
CA LEU A 627 -17.64 41.36 69.82
C LEU A 627 -17.73 42.07 71.18
N TYR A 628 -16.92 43.10 71.42
CA TYR A 628 -17.34 44.33 72.10
C TYR A 628 -16.18 45.35 72.16
N GLN A 629 -16.38 46.48 71.47
CA GLN A 629 -15.92 47.87 71.71
C GLN A 629 -15.60 48.54 70.36
N GLN A 630 -16.57 49.21 69.72
CA GLN A 630 -17.08 50.58 69.94
C GLN A 630 -16.10 51.72 69.63
N GLU A 631 -16.53 52.53 68.65
CA GLU A 631 -16.37 54.00 68.51
C GLU A 631 -14.92 54.49 68.34
N SER A 632 -14.54 55.00 67.16
CA SER A 632 -15.03 56.26 66.58
C SER A 632 -14.72 56.35 65.09
#